data_AF-A0A5C8Q308-F1
#
_entry.id   AF-A0A5C8Q308-F1
#
_cell.length_a   1.000
_cell.length_b   1.000
_cell.length_c   1.000
_cell.angle_alpha   90.00
_cell.angle_beta   90.00
_cell.angle_gamma   90.00
#
_symmetry.space_group_name_H-M   'P 1'
#
loop_
_entity.id
_entity.type
_entity.pdbx_description
1 polymer ?
#
loop_
_entity_poly.entity_id
_entity_poly.type
_entity_poly.pdbx_seq_one_letter_code
_entity_poly.pdbx_strand_id
1 'polypeptide(L)' 'MTDADLEGANLTGANLKGAKLNKAQPNDENVWLVGTKLKGADLSGADLSGADLSGVKNQTRKQLDSARIDGKTKFPAGLS' A
#
# COMPACT_ATOMS: atom_id res chain seq x y z
N MET A 1 -1.18 16.24 -11.90
CA MET A 1 -0.39 14.99 -12.05
C MET A 1 0.00 14.53 -10.66
N THR A 2 -0.75 13.65 -10.01
CA THR A 2 -0.28 12.98 -8.78
C THR A 2 -1.06 11.68 -8.54
N ASP A 3 -1.24 10.89 -9.58
CA ASP A 3 -1.65 9.49 -9.42
C ASP A 3 -0.37 8.66 -9.29
N ALA A 4 -0.15 8.05 -8.14
CA ALA A 4 0.95 7.10 -7.95
C ALA A 4 0.47 5.71 -8.44
N ASP A 5 0.62 5.46 -9.73
CA ASP A 5 0.41 4.13 -10.29
C ASP A 5 1.60 3.22 -9.94
N LEU A 6 1.35 2.26 -9.05
CA LEU A 6 2.30 1.26 -8.59
C LEU A 6 1.80 -0.15 -8.93
N GLU A 7 0.88 -0.25 -9.90
CA GLU A 7 0.33 -1.52 -10.32
C GLU A 7 1.46 -2.42 -10.85
N GLY A 8 1.54 -3.63 -10.28
CA GLY A 8 2.57 -4.61 -10.65
C GLY A 8 4.01 -4.26 -10.25
N ALA A 9 4.26 -3.11 -9.60
CA ALA A 9 5.62 -2.71 -9.25
C ALA A 9 6.29 -3.71 -8.28
N ASN A 10 7.58 -3.95 -8.48
CA ASN A 10 8.38 -4.77 -7.56
C ASN A 10 9.10 -3.88 -6.55
N LEU A 11 8.55 -3.80 -5.34
CA LEU A 11 9.09 -3.03 -4.22
C LEU A 11 9.64 -3.95 -3.11
N THR A 12 10.03 -5.17 -3.48
CA THR A 12 10.59 -6.14 -2.54
C THR A 12 11.84 -5.56 -1.87
N GLY A 13 11.84 -5.47 -0.53
CA GLY A 13 12.93 -4.89 0.25
C GLY A 13 13.09 -3.37 0.16
N ALA A 14 12.15 -2.66 -0.48
CA ALA A 14 12.23 -1.21 -0.60
C ALA A 14 12.06 -0.51 0.76
N ASN A 15 12.79 0.59 0.96
CA ASN A 15 12.56 1.49 2.07
C ASN A 15 11.45 2.48 1.70
N LEU A 16 10.25 2.27 2.23
CA LEU A 16 9.07 3.13 2.04
C LEU A 16 8.69 3.83 3.36
N LYS A 17 9.63 3.94 4.30
CA LYS A 17 9.40 4.56 5.59
C LYS A 17 8.90 6.00 5.42
N GLY A 18 7.71 6.28 5.95
CA GLY A 18 7.07 7.60 5.83
C GLY A 18 6.59 7.98 4.42
N ALA A 19 6.60 7.05 3.46
CA ALA A 19 6.10 7.31 2.11
C ALA A 19 4.60 7.64 2.13
N LYS A 20 4.19 8.58 1.28
CA LYS A 20 2.77 8.89 1.05
C LYS A 20 2.27 8.03 -0.10
N LEU A 21 1.58 6.96 0.23
CA LEU A 21 0.97 5.98 -0.68
C LEU A 21 -0.56 6.00 -0.50
N ASN A 22 -1.10 7.12 -0.04
CA ASN A 22 -2.51 7.34 0.26
C ASN A 22 -3.20 8.09 -0.89
N LYS A 23 -4.53 8.05 -0.91
CA LYS A 23 -5.31 8.82 -1.87
C LYS A 23 -5.02 10.32 -1.71
N ALA A 24 -4.55 10.95 -2.78
CA ALA A 24 -4.20 12.38 -2.78
C ALA A 24 -5.45 13.29 -2.74
N GLN A 25 -6.60 12.81 -3.25
CA GLN A 25 -7.88 13.51 -3.23
C GLN A 25 -9.02 12.56 -2.80
N PRO A 26 -10.07 13.07 -2.13
CA PRO A 26 -11.26 12.26 -1.78
C PRO A 26 -11.96 11.65 -2.99
N ASN A 27 -11.77 12.24 -4.17
CA ASN A 27 -12.40 11.88 -5.44
C ASN A 27 -11.42 11.15 -6.38
N ASP A 28 -10.14 11.04 -6.01
CA ASP A 28 -9.20 10.20 -6.76
C ASP A 28 -9.47 8.76 -6.36
N GLU A 29 -9.96 8.00 -7.33
CA GLU A 29 -10.38 6.63 -7.06
C GLU A 29 -9.18 5.71 -6.79
N ASN A 30 -7.96 6.10 -7.15
CA ASN A 30 -6.96 5.11 -7.57
C ASN A 30 -5.53 5.39 -7.05
N VAL A 31 -5.21 4.92 -5.83
CA VAL A 31 -3.84 4.42 -5.58
C VAL A 31 -3.88 2.92 -5.76
N TRP A 32 -3.40 2.47 -6.91
CA TRP A 32 -3.43 1.07 -7.30
C TRP A 32 -2.12 0.42 -6.92
N LEU A 33 -2.17 -0.37 -5.85
CA LEU A 33 -1.10 -1.29 -5.46
C LEU A 33 -1.46 -2.73 -5.89
N VAL A 34 -2.35 -2.87 -6.86
CA VAL A 34 -2.75 -4.20 -7.35
C VAL A 34 -1.53 -4.87 -7.99
N GLY A 35 -1.24 -6.11 -7.60
CA GLY A 35 -0.09 -6.86 -8.10
C GLY A 35 1.28 -6.45 -7.53
N THR A 36 1.36 -5.40 -6.72
CA THR A 36 2.64 -4.92 -6.17
C THR A 36 3.24 -5.94 -5.19
N LYS A 37 4.57 -6.09 -5.24
CA LYS A 37 5.32 -6.96 -4.32
C LYS A 37 5.98 -6.10 -3.24
N LEU A 38 5.51 -6.19 -1.98
CA LEU A 38 6.06 -5.45 -0.83
C LEU A 38 6.80 -6.37 0.15
N LYS A 39 7.15 -7.60 -0.24
CA LYS A 39 7.83 -8.54 0.67
C LYS A 39 9.12 -7.91 1.19
N GLY A 40 9.26 -7.82 2.51
CA GLY A 40 10.42 -7.21 3.16
C GLY A 40 10.53 -5.68 3.02
N ALA A 41 9.56 -5.00 2.39
CA ALA A 41 9.56 -3.54 2.37
C ALA A 41 9.33 -2.97 3.78
N ASP A 42 10.02 -1.87 4.10
CA ASP A 42 9.80 -1.11 5.33
C ASP A 42 8.67 -0.09 5.08
N LEU A 43 7.49 -0.36 5.64
CA LEU A 43 6.31 0.50 5.56
C LEU A 43 6.11 1.33 6.84
N SER A 44 7.12 1.38 7.73
CA SER A 44 7.00 2.06 9.02
C SER A 44 6.61 3.53 8.83
N GLY A 45 5.43 3.90 9.32
CA GLY A 45 4.89 5.25 9.20
C GLY A 45 4.50 5.67 7.78
N ALA A 46 4.51 4.77 6.80
CA ALA A 46 3.95 5.04 5.47
C ALA A 46 2.44 5.33 5.60
N ASP A 47 1.92 6.24 4.78
CA ASP A 47 0.49 6.53 4.72
C ASP A 47 -0.15 5.72 3.60
N LEU A 48 -0.96 4.72 3.95
CA LEU A 48 -1.74 3.87 3.04
C LEU A 48 -3.24 4.15 3.14
N SER A 49 -3.64 5.26 3.77
CA SER A 49 -5.05 5.59 3.96
C SER A 49 -5.81 5.65 2.63
N GLY A 50 -6.91 4.90 2.54
CA GLY A 50 -7.71 4.76 1.33
C GLY A 50 -7.06 3.99 0.17
N ALA A 51 -5.86 3.42 0.34
CA ALA A 51 -5.18 2.67 -0.71
C ALA A 51 -5.87 1.33 -1.00
N ASP A 52 -5.81 0.87 -2.25
CA ASP A 52 -6.27 -0.46 -2.64
C ASP A 52 -5.12 -1.46 -2.64
N LEU A 53 -5.02 -2.26 -1.58
CA LEU A 53 -4.03 -3.33 -1.43
C LEU A 53 -4.58 -4.70 -1.86
N SER A 54 -5.77 -4.79 -2.45
CA SER A 54 -6.42 -6.07 -2.72
C SER A 54 -5.58 -7.03 -3.58
N GLY A 55 -4.74 -6.50 -4.47
CA GLY A 55 -3.84 -7.28 -5.32
C GLY A 55 -2.40 -7.42 -4.82
N VAL A 56 -2.06 -6.85 -3.66
CA VAL A 56 -0.71 -6.82 -3.11
C VAL A 56 -0.33 -8.23 -2.62
N LYS A 57 0.75 -8.83 -3.17
CA LYS A 57 1.13 -10.25 -2.92
C LYS A 57 2.38 -10.46 -2.07
N ASN A 58 2.34 -11.46 -1.19
CA ASN A 58 3.47 -11.90 -0.34
C ASN A 58 3.87 -10.93 0.78
N GLN A 59 2.88 -10.24 1.37
CA GLN A 59 3.11 -9.37 2.53
C GLN A 59 2.70 -10.07 3.82
N THR A 60 3.16 -9.53 4.93
CA THR A 60 2.74 -9.95 6.27
C THR A 60 1.82 -8.91 6.90
N ARG A 61 0.94 -9.34 7.81
CA ARG A 61 0.12 -8.43 8.62
C ARG A 61 0.97 -7.38 9.34
N LYS A 62 2.06 -7.82 9.98
CA LYS A 62 3.03 -6.96 10.67
C LYS A 62 3.61 -5.84 9.79
N GLN A 63 3.88 -6.11 8.51
CA GLN A 63 4.37 -5.07 7.60
C GLN A 63 3.33 -3.97 7.41
N LEU A 64 2.05 -4.33 7.27
CA LEU A 64 0.97 -3.37 7.11
C LEU A 64 0.58 -2.68 8.44
N ASP A 65 0.72 -3.36 9.57
CA ASP A 65 0.43 -2.79 10.91
C ASP A 65 1.35 -1.63 11.27
N SER A 66 2.55 -1.58 10.67
CA SER A 66 3.49 -0.48 10.85
C SER A 66 3.15 0.77 10.04
N ALA A 67 2.21 0.65 9.10
CA ALA A 67 1.74 1.75 8.26
C ALA A 67 0.48 2.40 8.86
N ARG A 68 0.20 3.63 8.43
CA ARG A 68 -1.05 4.32 8.70
C ARG A 68 -2.10 3.81 7.71
N ILE A 69 -3.20 3.30 8.25
CA ILE A 69 -4.34 2.75 7.51
C ILE A 69 -5.64 3.33 8.08
N ASP A 70 -6.69 3.34 7.29
CA ASP A 70 -8.02 3.83 7.68
C ASP A 70 -9.14 2.86 7.24
N GLY A 71 -10.39 3.18 7.58
CA GLY A 71 -11.54 2.35 7.21
C GLY A 71 -11.83 2.28 5.71
N LYS A 72 -11.13 3.04 4.87
CA LYS A 72 -11.23 3.01 3.40
C LYS A 72 -10.15 2.15 2.76
N THR A 73 -9.12 1.76 3.52
CA THR A 73 -8.02 0.93 3.05
C THR A 73 -8.55 -0.47 2.75
N LYS A 74 -8.32 -0.96 1.53
CA LYS A 74 -8.70 -2.32 1.16
C LYS A 74 -7.51 -3.25 1.33
N PHE A 75 -7.71 -4.39 1.98
CA PHE A 75 -6.64 -5.35 2.28
C PHE A 75 -6.56 -6.47 1.24
N PRO A 76 -5.38 -7.13 1.11
CA PRO A 76 -5.24 -8.33 0.30
C PRO A 76 -6.15 -9.44 0.83
N ALA A 77 -6.75 -10.22 -0.08
CA ALA A 77 -7.47 -11.43 0.29
C ALA A 77 -6.50 -12.44 0.94
N GLY A 78 -6.90 -13.02 2.08
CA GLY A 78 -6.09 -14.03 2.79
C GLY A 78 -5.02 -13.45 3.72
N LEU A 79 -5.04 -12.14 3.98
CA LEU A 79 -4.25 -11.54 5.04
C LEU A 79 -4.93 -11.81 6.40
N SER A 80 -4.57 -12.92 7.05
CA SER A 80 -5.00 -13.24 8.43
C SER A 80 -4.17 -12.53 9.48
#